data_AF-A0A2C1JXR7-F1
#
_entry.id   AF-A0A2C1JXR7-F1
#
_cell.length_a   1.000
_cell.length_b   1.000
_cell.length_c   1.000
_cell.angle_alpha   90.00
_cell.angle_beta   90.00
_cell.angle_gamma   90.00
#
_symmetry.space_group_name_H-M   'P 1'
#
loop_
_entity.id
_entity.type
_entity.pdbx_description
1 polymer ?
#
loop_
_entity_poly.entity_id
_entity_poly.type
_entity_poly.pdbx_seq_one_letter_code
_entity_poly.pdbx_strand_id
1 'polypeptide(L)'
;MITTILTAATIYVATGIDYLVILILLFSQIKKGQEIHIWIGKYVGTIIVIGASLLVSLGVANLIPQQWVIGLLGLLPIYLGIKIWIKGEQDEDESNILSLFSSGRFNQLFLTVTFIVLSSSADDFSIYVPYFTTLNGTEIIVSIIVFLIMIGVLLYVGYRLAHLEFVSEKIEKYERWIVPIVFIGLGIYIMYENGTFNALFSFLF
;
A
#
# COMPACT_ATOMS: atom_id res chain seq x y z
N MET A 1 -20.33 16.47 12.44
CA MET A 1 -19.94 15.22 13.12
C MET A 1 -20.39 13.99 12.35
N ILE A 2 -21.70 13.69 12.22
CA ILE A 2 -22.17 12.53 11.42
C ILE A 2 -21.73 12.65 9.96
N THR A 3 -21.89 13.81 9.34
CA THR A 3 -21.41 14.07 7.97
C THR A 3 -19.91 13.83 7.85
N THR A 4 -19.11 14.34 8.78
CA THR A 4 -17.65 14.12 8.83
C THR A 4 -17.30 12.63 8.88
N ILE A 5 -18.00 11.85 9.72
CA ILE A 5 -17.78 10.41 9.84
C ILE A 5 -18.10 9.70 8.53
N LEU A 6 -19.24 10.01 7.92
CA LEU A 6 -19.66 9.43 6.64
C LEU A 6 -18.72 9.81 5.50
N THR A 7 -18.30 11.09 5.42
CA THR A 7 -17.37 11.57 4.40
C THR A 7 -16.00 10.91 4.56
N ALA A 8 -15.46 10.87 5.79
CA ALA A 8 -14.20 10.17 6.07
C ALA A 8 -14.28 8.68 5.70
N ALA A 9 -15.36 8.00 6.10
CA ALA A 9 -15.56 6.59 5.74
C ALA A 9 -15.63 6.41 4.22
N THR A 10 -16.36 7.29 3.51
CA THR A 10 -16.50 7.23 2.05
C THR A 10 -15.17 7.46 1.35
N ILE A 11 -14.40 8.46 1.78
CA ILE A 11 -13.05 8.74 1.26
C ILE A 11 -12.16 7.52 1.44
N TYR A 12 -12.11 6.97 2.65
CA TYR A 12 -11.25 5.81 2.92
C TYR A 12 -11.69 4.57 2.15
N VAL A 13 -12.99 4.32 1.98
CA VAL A 13 -13.46 3.21 1.14
C VAL A 13 -13.08 3.45 -0.32
N ALA A 14 -13.26 4.67 -0.83
CA ALA A 14 -12.97 5.00 -2.22
C ALA A 14 -11.48 4.80 -2.56
N THR A 15 -10.58 5.16 -1.64
CA THR A 15 -9.13 4.99 -1.84
C THR A 15 -8.57 3.68 -1.30
N GLY A 16 -9.38 2.89 -0.57
CA GLY A 16 -8.93 1.65 0.08
C GLY A 16 -9.13 0.38 -0.74
N ILE A 17 -9.92 0.44 -1.82
CA ILE A 17 -10.33 -0.76 -2.58
C ILE A 17 -9.17 -1.37 -3.38
N ASP A 18 -8.30 -0.55 -3.94
CA ASP A 18 -7.11 -0.98 -4.68
C ASP A 18 -6.13 -1.78 -3.78
N TYR A 19 -6.01 -1.41 -2.50
CA TYR A 19 -5.21 -2.13 -1.51
C TYR A 19 -5.72 -3.53 -1.22
N LEU A 20 -7.00 -3.85 -1.49
CA LEU A 20 -7.52 -5.20 -1.25
C LEU A 20 -6.74 -6.24 -2.06
N VAL A 21 -6.35 -5.93 -3.30
CA VAL A 21 -5.56 -6.85 -4.13
C VAL A 21 -4.22 -7.14 -3.48
N ILE A 22 -3.52 -6.09 -3.03
CA ILE A 22 -2.22 -6.21 -2.35
C ILE A 22 -2.37 -6.97 -1.02
N LEU A 23 -3.39 -6.65 -0.23
CA LEU A 23 -3.67 -7.30 1.05
C LEU A 23 -4.00 -8.79 0.86
N ILE A 24 -4.80 -9.14 -0.14
CA ILE A 24 -5.13 -10.53 -0.45
C ILE A 24 -3.86 -11.32 -0.80
N LEU A 25 -3.01 -10.75 -1.65
CA LEU A 25 -1.72 -11.37 -2.00
C LEU A 25 -0.82 -11.53 -0.75
N LEU A 26 -0.71 -10.49 0.07
CA LEU A 26 0.07 -10.52 1.30
C LEU A 26 -0.44 -11.59 2.27
N PHE A 27 -1.75 -11.66 2.51
CA PHE A 27 -2.35 -12.61 3.45
C PHE A 27 -2.37 -14.05 2.92
N SER A 28 -2.44 -14.25 1.60
CA SER A 28 -2.42 -15.58 0.99
C SER A 28 -1.05 -16.25 1.06
N GLN A 29 0.02 -15.49 1.31
CA GLN A 29 1.41 -15.97 1.22
C GLN A 29 2.14 -16.09 2.56
N ILE A 30 1.53 -15.65 3.65
CA ILE A 30 2.16 -15.71 4.98
C ILE A 30 1.84 -17.00 5.72
N LYS A 31 2.76 -17.44 6.58
CA LYS A 31 2.52 -18.54 7.52
C LYS A 31 1.71 -18.04 8.73
N LYS A 32 0.94 -18.93 9.36
CA LYS A 32 0.17 -18.62 10.60
C LYS A 32 1.07 -17.90 11.62
N GLY A 33 0.62 -16.72 12.09
CA GLY A 33 1.31 -15.90 13.08
C GLY A 33 2.13 -14.73 12.51
N GLN A 34 2.31 -14.65 11.19
CA GLN A 34 2.96 -13.52 10.52
C GLN A 34 1.97 -12.42 10.12
N GLU A 35 0.66 -12.64 10.28
CA GLU A 35 -0.39 -11.65 9.99
C GLU A 35 -0.17 -10.33 10.74
N ILE A 36 0.33 -10.38 11.97
CA ILE A 36 0.62 -9.20 12.79
C ILE A 36 1.57 -8.23 12.07
N HIS A 37 2.51 -8.72 11.26
CA HIS A 37 3.47 -7.85 10.56
C HIS A 37 2.82 -7.06 9.44
N ILE A 38 1.85 -7.67 8.73
CA ILE A 38 1.05 -6.97 7.73
C ILE A 38 0.18 -5.91 8.40
N TRP A 39 -0.44 -6.25 9.53
CA TRP A 39 -1.30 -5.33 10.27
C TRP A 39 -0.51 -4.10 10.73
N ILE A 40 0.60 -4.31 11.44
CA ILE A 40 1.45 -3.21 11.91
C ILE A 40 1.97 -2.41 10.70
N GLY A 41 2.39 -3.08 9.62
CA GLY A 41 2.93 -2.44 8.43
C GLY A 41 1.94 -1.50 7.77
N LYS A 42 0.69 -1.96 7.61
CA LYS A 42 -0.39 -1.15 7.04
C LYS A 42 -0.77 0.00 7.95
N TYR A 43 -0.85 -0.21 9.27
CA TYR A 43 -1.13 0.86 10.21
C TYR A 43 -0.05 1.94 10.17
N VAL A 44 1.23 1.57 10.28
CA VAL A 44 2.33 2.55 10.28
C VAL A 44 2.41 3.29 8.95
N GLY A 45 2.37 2.58 7.82
CA GLY A 45 2.39 3.21 6.50
C GLY A 45 1.25 4.22 6.33
N THR A 46 0.03 3.84 6.69
CA THR A 46 -1.15 4.72 6.55
C THR A 46 -1.08 5.90 7.53
N ILE A 47 -0.60 5.70 8.76
CA ILE A 47 -0.41 6.79 9.74
C ILE A 47 0.61 7.81 9.23
N ILE A 48 1.71 7.36 8.62
CA ILE A 48 2.70 8.27 8.01
C ILE A 48 2.04 9.10 6.91
N VAL A 49 1.22 8.50 6.05
CA VAL A 49 0.52 9.20 4.97
C VAL A 49 -0.48 10.21 5.52
N ILE A 50 -1.29 9.83 6.52
CA ILE A 50 -2.24 10.72 7.18
C ILE A 50 -1.50 11.89 7.83
N GLY A 51 -0.41 11.62 8.56
CA GLY A 51 0.41 12.63 9.21
C GLY A 51 1.04 13.59 8.21
N ALA A 52 1.61 13.07 7.12
CA ALA A 52 2.16 13.89 6.04
C ALA A 52 1.07 14.76 5.39
N SER A 53 -0.10 14.19 5.12
CA SER A 53 -1.24 14.91 4.53
C SER A 53 -1.71 16.05 5.43
N LEU A 54 -1.76 15.81 6.75
CA LEU A 54 -2.14 16.80 7.75
C LEU A 54 -1.10 17.92 7.88
N LEU A 55 0.20 17.59 7.86
CA LEU A 55 1.26 18.61 7.89
C LEU A 55 1.19 19.54 6.67
N VAL A 56 0.93 18.97 5.49
CA VAL A 56 0.75 19.77 4.26
C VAL A 56 -0.54 20.58 4.33
N SER A 57 -1.65 20.02 4.81
CA SER A 57 -2.92 20.76 4.92
C SER A 57 -2.85 21.94 5.88
N LEU A 58 -1.98 21.86 6.91
CA LEU A 58 -1.75 22.96 7.87
C LEU A 58 -0.76 24.01 7.34
N GLY A 59 -0.27 23.89 6.10
CA GLY A 59 0.67 24.82 5.49
C GLY A 59 2.09 24.73 6.08
N VAL A 60 2.38 23.70 6.88
CA VAL A 60 3.70 23.49 7.52
C VAL A 60 4.74 23.04 6.49
N ALA A 61 4.29 22.48 5.38
CA ALA A 61 5.14 22.02 4.30
C ALA A 61 4.67 22.59 2.95
N ASN A 62 5.41 23.57 2.42
CA ASN A 62 5.44 23.89 0.99
C ASN A 62 6.14 22.79 0.15
N LEU A 63 6.48 21.68 0.79
CA LEU A 63 7.08 20.50 0.19
C LEU A 63 5.96 19.58 -0.31
N ILE A 64 5.19 20.03 -1.30
CA ILE A 64 4.52 19.06 -2.16
C ILE A 64 5.66 18.46 -2.98
N PRO A 65 6.09 17.20 -2.74
CA PRO A 65 7.06 16.58 -3.62
C PRO A 65 6.44 16.65 -5.01
N GLN A 66 7.20 17.14 -5.99
CA GLN A 66 6.71 17.19 -7.36
C GLN A 66 6.21 15.78 -7.73
N GLN A 67 5.03 15.66 -8.35
CA GLN A 67 4.31 14.38 -8.49
C GLN A 67 5.22 13.26 -9.03
N TRP A 68 6.16 13.58 -9.91
CA TRP A 68 7.16 12.63 -10.43
C TRP A 68 8.04 11.96 -9.35
N VAL A 69 8.36 12.66 -8.25
CA VAL A 69 9.13 12.13 -7.11
C VAL A 69 8.32 11.06 -6.37
N ILE A 70 7.00 11.26 -6.27
CA ILE A 70 6.10 10.30 -5.63
C ILE A 70 6.03 9.03 -6.49
N GLY A 71 5.96 9.17 -7.82
CA GLY A 71 5.94 7.99 -8.69
C GLY A 71 7.25 7.18 -8.71
N LEU A 72 8.39 7.74 -8.27
CA LEU A 72 9.61 6.93 -8.05
C LEU A 72 9.42 5.83 -6.99
N LEU A 73 8.45 5.97 -6.09
CA LEU A 73 8.10 4.93 -5.15
C LEU A 73 7.58 3.66 -5.85
N GLY A 74 7.05 3.78 -7.08
CA GLY A 74 6.68 2.65 -7.94
C GLY A 74 7.85 1.75 -8.35
N LEU A 75 9.10 2.22 -8.23
CA LEU A 75 10.30 1.39 -8.45
C LEU A 75 10.42 0.25 -7.43
N LEU A 76 9.91 0.44 -6.22
CA LEU A 76 9.95 -0.61 -5.20
C LEU A 76 9.07 -1.81 -5.58
N PRO A 77 7.77 -1.66 -5.89
CA PRO A 77 6.96 -2.79 -6.35
C PRO A 77 7.51 -3.39 -7.66
N ILE A 78 8.08 -2.61 -8.58
CA ILE A 78 8.78 -3.15 -9.76
C ILE A 78 9.98 -4.02 -9.34
N TYR A 79 10.84 -3.52 -8.45
CA TYR A 79 12.01 -4.24 -7.96
C TYR A 79 11.62 -5.56 -7.28
N LEU A 80 10.60 -5.52 -6.41
CA LEU A 80 10.05 -6.72 -5.76
C LEU A 80 9.53 -7.69 -6.82
N GLY A 81 8.75 -7.19 -7.78
CA GLY A 81 8.23 -7.91 -8.95
C GLY A 81 9.31 -8.69 -9.71
N ILE A 82 10.33 -7.98 -10.18
CA ILE A 82 11.46 -8.56 -10.94
C ILE A 82 12.23 -9.57 -10.09
N LYS A 83 12.49 -9.25 -8.82
CA LYS A 83 13.22 -10.15 -7.91
C LYS A 83 12.50 -11.48 -7.71
N ILE A 84 11.17 -11.49 -7.69
CA ILE A 84 10.38 -12.74 -7.64
C ILE A 84 10.55 -13.53 -8.92
N TRP A 85 10.40 -12.85 -10.06
CA TRP A 85 10.44 -13.51 -11.37
C TRP A 85 11.77 -14.24 -11.57
N ILE A 86 12.89 -13.56 -11.30
CA ILE A 86 14.24 -14.12 -11.47
C ILE A 86 14.52 -15.24 -10.47
N LYS A 87 14.19 -15.04 -9.18
CA LYS A 87 14.52 -16.02 -8.13
C LYS A 87 13.67 -17.29 -8.24
N GLY A 88 12.47 -17.20 -8.82
CA GLY A 88 11.61 -18.35 -9.10
C GLY A 88 12.28 -19.45 -9.94
N GLU A 89 13.25 -19.12 -10.80
CA GLU A 89 13.90 -20.07 -11.70
C GLU A 89 15.03 -20.90 -11.09
N GLN A 90 15.61 -20.48 -9.96
CA GLN A 90 16.86 -21.09 -9.44
C GLN A 90 16.71 -22.01 -8.23
N ASP A 91 15.68 -21.85 -7.38
CA ASP A 91 15.48 -22.73 -6.22
C ASP A 91 13.99 -22.84 -5.87
N GLU A 92 13.44 -24.07 -5.89
CA GLU A 92 12.05 -24.34 -5.46
C GLU A 92 11.84 -24.02 -3.96
N ASP A 93 12.91 -24.04 -3.14
CA ASP A 93 12.84 -23.81 -1.69
C ASP A 93 13.26 -22.39 -1.24
N GLU A 94 13.97 -21.62 -2.08
CA GLU A 94 14.55 -20.33 -1.67
C GLU A 94 14.15 -19.15 -2.55
N SER A 95 13.32 -19.39 -3.56
CA SER A 95 12.77 -18.33 -4.39
C SER A 95 11.91 -17.35 -3.57
N ASN A 96 11.88 -16.10 -4.01
CA ASN A 96 10.80 -15.15 -3.73
C ASN A 96 10.89 -14.33 -2.44
N ILE A 97 10.24 -13.15 -2.51
CA ILE A 97 9.63 -12.46 -1.36
C ILE A 97 8.86 -13.39 -0.42
N LEU A 98 8.50 -14.62 -0.80
CA LEU A 98 8.03 -15.65 0.15
C LEU A 98 9.05 -15.88 1.27
N SER A 99 10.36 -15.80 1.03
CA SER A 99 11.37 -15.82 2.10
C SER A 99 11.34 -14.53 2.93
N LEU A 100 11.10 -13.36 2.34
CA LEU A 100 10.87 -12.14 3.11
C LEU A 100 9.62 -12.32 3.99
N PHE A 101 8.50 -12.81 3.44
CA PHE A 101 7.18 -13.02 4.07
C PHE A 101 7.12 -14.20 5.02
N SER A 102 8.01 -15.18 4.91
CA SER A 102 8.03 -16.38 5.76
C SER A 102 9.21 -16.49 6.73
N SER A 103 10.28 -15.68 6.59
CA SER A 103 11.54 -15.87 7.33
C SER A 103 11.52 -15.51 8.83
N GLY A 104 10.39 -15.12 9.41
CA GLY A 104 10.32 -14.84 10.86
C GLY A 104 11.18 -13.65 11.33
N ARG A 105 11.83 -12.91 10.42
CA ARG A 105 12.49 -11.64 10.72
C ARG A 105 11.42 -10.54 10.78
N PHE A 106 10.85 -10.37 11.98
CA PHE A 106 9.85 -9.37 12.35
C PHE A 106 10.07 -8.00 11.68
N ASN A 107 11.33 -7.54 11.64
CA ASN A 107 11.69 -6.21 11.15
C ASN A 107 11.54 -6.05 9.62
N GLN A 108 11.80 -7.10 8.84
CA GLN A 108 11.92 -6.95 7.39
C GLN A 108 10.55 -6.91 6.70
N LEU A 109 9.56 -7.58 7.29
CA LEU A 109 8.21 -7.66 6.75
C LEU A 109 7.33 -6.49 7.03
N PHE A 110 7.30 -6.08 8.29
CA PHE A 110 6.68 -4.85 8.68
C PHE A 110 7.20 -3.68 7.83
N LEU A 111 8.53 -3.57 7.62
CA LEU A 111 9.13 -2.54 6.80
C LEU A 111 8.71 -2.64 5.33
N THR A 112 8.72 -3.84 4.75
CA THR A 112 8.32 -4.05 3.35
C THR A 112 6.86 -3.65 3.14
N VAL A 113 5.95 -4.08 4.02
CA VAL A 113 4.53 -3.71 3.95
C VAL A 113 4.36 -2.20 4.12
N THR A 114 5.07 -1.59 5.08
CA THR A 114 5.06 -0.13 5.26
C THR A 114 5.46 0.59 3.98
N PHE A 115 6.56 0.17 3.37
CA PHE A 115 7.05 0.76 2.13
C PHE A 115 6.09 0.56 0.95
N ILE A 116 5.47 -0.62 0.80
CA ILE A 116 4.45 -0.87 -0.24
C ILE A 116 3.27 0.10 -0.05
N VAL A 117 2.82 0.30 1.19
CA VAL A 117 1.74 1.23 1.51
C VAL A 117 2.13 2.65 1.15
N LEU A 118 3.30 3.11 1.60
CA LEU A 118 3.81 4.45 1.25
C LEU A 118 3.90 4.65 -0.26
N SER A 119 4.32 3.63 -0.99
CA SER A 119 4.50 3.69 -2.44
C SER A 119 3.18 3.75 -3.20
N SER A 120 2.14 3.12 -2.65
CA SER A 120 0.83 3.05 -3.28
C SER A 120 -0.07 4.22 -2.84
N SER A 121 0.19 4.86 -1.69
CA SER A 121 -0.66 5.91 -1.09
C SER A 121 -0.50 7.31 -1.73
N ALA A 122 -0.07 7.38 -2.98
CA ALA A 122 0.09 8.65 -3.70
C ALA A 122 -1.27 9.32 -3.93
N ASP A 123 -2.26 8.53 -4.31
CA ASP A 123 -3.65 8.92 -4.52
C ASP A 123 -4.36 9.25 -3.20
N ASP A 124 -4.17 8.43 -2.16
CA ASP A 124 -4.58 8.70 -0.78
C ASP A 124 -4.14 10.11 -0.36
N PHE A 125 -2.85 10.42 -0.51
CA PHE A 125 -2.28 11.70 -0.14
C PHE A 125 -2.94 12.86 -0.90
N SER A 126 -3.16 12.70 -2.22
CA SER A 126 -3.77 13.73 -3.06
C SER A 126 -5.22 14.06 -2.67
N ILE A 127 -5.94 13.11 -2.06
CA ILE A 127 -7.32 13.27 -1.59
C ILE A 127 -7.36 13.75 -0.14
N TYR A 128 -6.47 13.25 0.72
CA TYR A 128 -6.47 13.55 2.15
C TYR A 128 -6.04 15.01 2.42
N VAL A 129 -5.08 15.54 1.67
CA VAL A 129 -4.63 16.94 1.81
C VAL A 129 -5.79 17.93 1.67
N PRO A 130 -6.51 18.01 0.53
CA PRO A 130 -7.62 18.95 0.39
C PRO A 130 -8.76 18.63 1.37
N TYR A 131 -9.01 17.36 1.68
CA TYR A 131 -10.00 16.99 2.68
C TYR A 131 -9.68 17.62 4.05
N PHE A 132 -8.45 17.45 4.56
CA PHE A 132 -8.06 18.03 5.85
C PHE A 132 -8.06 19.56 5.86
N THR A 133 -7.84 20.24 4.72
CA THR A 133 -7.96 21.72 4.65
C THR A 133 -9.38 22.23 4.86
N THR A 134 -10.39 21.39 4.63
CA THR A 134 -11.81 21.77 4.78
C THR A 134 -12.35 21.54 6.20
N LEU A 135 -11.57 20.92 7.08
CA LEU A 135 -12.03 20.46 8.39
C LEU A 135 -11.51 21.35 9.53
N ASN A 136 -12.33 21.48 10.58
CA ASN A 136 -11.89 22.08 11.83
C ASN A 136 -11.13 21.06 12.71
N GLY A 137 -10.41 21.52 13.73
CA GLY A 137 -9.56 20.66 14.58
C GLY A 137 -10.27 19.43 15.19
N THR A 138 -11.51 19.59 15.67
CA THR A 138 -12.31 18.46 16.18
C THR A 138 -12.67 17.46 15.07
N GLU A 139 -12.97 17.95 13.87
CA GLU A 139 -13.34 17.11 12.72
C GLU A 139 -12.14 16.34 12.16
N ILE A 140 -10.95 16.91 12.24
CA ILE A 140 -9.69 16.23 11.94
C ILE A 140 -9.51 15.04 12.88
N ILE A 141 -9.66 15.23 14.19
CA ILE A 141 -9.54 14.16 15.18
C ILE A 141 -10.55 13.04 14.90
N VAL A 142 -11.81 13.40 14.63
CA VAL A 142 -12.86 12.43 14.28
C VAL A 142 -12.50 11.68 13.00
N SER A 143 -12.01 12.37 11.96
CA SER A 143 -11.63 11.74 10.70
C SER A 143 -10.47 10.77 10.86
N ILE A 144 -9.46 11.12 11.66
CA ILE A 144 -8.32 10.24 11.97
C ILE A 144 -8.81 8.97 12.67
N ILE A 145 -9.70 9.10 13.67
CA ILE A 145 -10.28 7.93 14.36
C ILE A 145 -11.03 7.04 13.37
N VAL A 146 -11.82 7.63 12.47
CA VAL A 146 -12.55 6.87 11.44
C VAL A 146 -11.57 6.15 10.51
N PHE A 147 -10.52 6.81 10.02
CA PHE A 147 -9.49 6.17 9.19
C PHE A 147 -8.83 5.00 9.92
N LEU A 148 -8.48 5.15 11.21
CA LEU A 148 -7.86 4.07 12.00
C LEU A 148 -8.78 2.86 12.18
N ILE A 149 -10.09 3.08 12.35
CA ILE A 149 -11.08 2.00 12.40
C ILE A 149 -11.19 1.32 11.03
N MET A 150 -11.25 2.12 9.96
CA MET A 150 -11.41 1.62 8.60
C MET A 150 -10.18 0.82 8.11
N ILE A 151 -8.96 1.16 8.55
CA ILE A 151 -7.77 0.32 8.33
C ILE A 151 -8.02 -1.11 8.87
N GLY A 152 -8.57 -1.21 10.07
CA GLY A 152 -8.88 -2.50 10.70
C GLY A 152 -9.94 -3.29 9.92
N VAL A 153 -10.99 -2.60 9.45
CA VAL A 153 -12.03 -3.20 8.59
C VAL A 153 -11.41 -3.71 7.29
N LEU A 154 -10.59 -2.92 6.63
CA LEU A 154 -9.95 -3.28 5.37
C LEU A 154 -8.99 -4.47 5.54
N LEU A 155 -8.18 -4.47 6.60
CA LEU A 155 -7.30 -5.59 6.94
C LEU A 155 -8.10 -6.87 7.19
N TYR A 156 -9.21 -6.78 7.94
CA TYR A 156 -10.08 -7.93 8.21
C TYR A 156 -10.71 -8.47 6.93
N VAL A 157 -11.23 -7.60 6.06
CA VAL A 157 -11.81 -7.99 4.77
C VAL A 157 -10.75 -8.66 3.89
N GLY A 158 -9.57 -8.05 3.75
CA GLY A 158 -8.46 -8.62 2.98
C GLY A 158 -8.03 -9.99 3.52
N TYR A 159 -7.92 -10.13 4.85
CA TYR A 159 -7.59 -11.40 5.51
C TYR A 159 -8.64 -12.48 5.22
N ARG A 160 -9.93 -12.15 5.34
CA ARG A 160 -11.03 -13.08 5.07
C ARG A 160 -11.09 -13.50 3.61
N LEU A 161 -10.89 -12.56 2.68
CA LEU A 161 -10.88 -12.83 1.25
C LEU A 161 -9.69 -13.72 0.85
N ALA A 162 -8.51 -13.52 1.43
CA ALA A 162 -7.34 -14.34 1.18
C ALA A 162 -7.51 -15.80 1.61
N HIS A 163 -8.28 -16.05 2.68
CA HIS A 163 -8.53 -17.40 3.22
C HIS A 163 -9.75 -18.10 2.61
N LEU A 164 -10.40 -17.52 1.59
CA LEU A 164 -11.41 -18.24 0.85
C LEU A 164 -10.74 -19.36 0.03
N GLU A 165 -11.23 -20.59 0.15
CA GLU A 165 -10.66 -21.78 -0.51
C GLU A 165 -10.41 -21.57 -2.02
N PHE A 166 -11.34 -20.89 -2.70
CA PHE A 166 -11.22 -20.55 -4.12
C PHE A 166 -10.04 -19.61 -4.46
N VAL A 167 -9.74 -18.67 -3.56
CA VAL A 167 -8.65 -17.71 -3.73
C VAL A 167 -7.33 -18.39 -3.37
N SER A 168 -7.30 -19.13 -2.26
CA SER A 168 -6.13 -19.87 -1.80
C SER A 168 -5.65 -20.88 -2.86
N GLU A 169 -6.51 -21.76 -3.37
CA GLU A 169 -6.09 -22.80 -4.35
C GLU A 169 -5.62 -22.21 -5.68
N LYS A 170 -6.28 -21.15 -6.17
CA LYS A 170 -5.89 -20.51 -7.44
C LYS A 170 -4.61 -19.71 -7.30
N ILE A 171 -4.45 -18.96 -6.21
CA ILE A 171 -3.24 -18.20 -5.96
C ILE A 171 -2.09 -19.16 -5.74
N GLU A 172 -2.21 -20.19 -4.89
CA GLU A 172 -1.14 -21.14 -4.62
C GLU A 172 -0.64 -21.87 -5.88
N LYS A 173 -1.52 -22.13 -6.86
CA LYS A 173 -1.14 -22.75 -8.13
C LYS A 173 -0.42 -21.82 -9.12
N TYR A 174 -0.70 -20.51 -9.07
CA TYR A 174 -0.21 -19.54 -10.06
C TYR A 174 0.57 -18.37 -9.45
N GLU A 175 0.81 -18.37 -8.14
CA GLU A 175 1.41 -17.25 -7.40
C GLU A 175 2.77 -16.87 -7.95
N ARG A 176 3.53 -17.87 -8.40
CA ARG A 176 4.86 -17.70 -9.00
C ARG A 176 4.83 -16.77 -10.22
N TRP A 177 3.71 -16.68 -10.93
CA TRP A 177 3.54 -15.79 -12.08
C TRP A 177 2.66 -14.58 -11.76
N ILE A 178 1.57 -14.78 -11.02
CA ILE A 178 0.60 -13.72 -10.69
C ILE A 178 1.27 -12.62 -9.85
N VAL A 179 2.04 -12.99 -8.83
CA VAL A 179 2.60 -12.01 -7.89
C VAL A 179 3.63 -11.09 -8.58
N PRO A 180 4.63 -11.58 -9.33
CA PRO A 180 5.52 -10.70 -10.10
C PRO A 180 4.74 -9.76 -11.03
N ILE A 181 3.77 -10.29 -11.77
CA ILE A 181 3.00 -9.51 -12.76
C ILE A 181 2.21 -8.40 -12.07
N VAL A 182 1.55 -8.68 -10.95
CA VAL A 182 0.79 -7.67 -10.19
C VAL A 182 1.72 -6.60 -9.63
N PHE A 183 2.85 -6.97 -9.03
CA PHE A 183 3.81 -6.02 -8.47
C PHE A 183 4.47 -5.14 -9.54
N ILE A 184 4.89 -5.72 -10.67
CA ILE A 184 5.44 -4.97 -11.81
C ILE A 184 4.36 -4.06 -12.39
N GLY A 185 3.16 -4.59 -12.63
CA GLY A 185 2.03 -3.82 -13.16
C GLY A 185 1.66 -2.64 -12.27
N LEU A 186 1.56 -2.87 -10.95
CA LEU A 186 1.26 -1.83 -9.96
C LEU A 186 2.34 -0.73 -9.97
N GLY A 187 3.62 -1.11 -9.97
CA GLY A 187 4.69 -0.12 -9.97
C GLY A 187 4.79 0.67 -11.27
N ILE A 188 4.54 0.05 -12.43
CA ILE A 188 4.42 0.76 -13.71
C ILE A 188 3.23 1.74 -13.67
N TYR A 189 2.08 1.28 -13.16
CA TYR A 189 0.89 2.11 -13.02
C TYR A 189 1.14 3.34 -12.14
N ILE A 190 1.76 3.15 -10.97
CA ILE A 190 2.15 4.24 -10.06
C ILE A 190 3.07 5.24 -10.76
N MET A 191 4.09 4.77 -11.50
CA MET A 191 5.02 5.64 -12.22
C MET A 191 4.35 6.40 -13.37
N TYR A 192 3.37 5.79 -14.05
CA TYR A 192 2.62 6.39 -15.14
C TYR A 192 1.67 7.47 -14.64
N GLU A 193 0.85 7.15 -13.63
CA GLU A 193 -0.14 8.05 -13.05
C GLU A 193 0.51 9.32 -12.46
N ASN A 194 1.67 9.16 -11.85
CA ASN A 194 2.43 10.26 -11.25
C ASN A 194 3.35 11.00 -12.25
N GLY A 195 3.28 10.67 -13.55
CA GLY A 195 4.03 11.37 -14.59
C GLY A 195 5.55 11.20 -14.50
N THR A 196 6.05 10.21 -13.76
CA THR A 196 7.49 9.98 -13.54
C THR A 196 8.21 9.66 -14.84
N PHE A 197 7.57 8.94 -15.75
CA PHE A 197 8.15 8.66 -17.08
C PHE A 197 8.36 9.95 -17.89
N ASN A 198 7.40 10.87 -17.88
CA ASN A 198 7.52 12.15 -18.59
C ASN A 198 8.63 13.02 -18.01
N ALA A 199 8.74 13.08 -16.68
CA ALA A 199 9.81 13.80 -16.00
C ALA A 199 11.19 13.21 -16.33
N LEU A 200 11.35 11.89 -16.24
CA LEU A 200 12.60 11.20 -16.60
C LEU A 200 12.97 11.44 -18.08
N PHE A 201 12.00 11.42 -18.98
CA PHE A 201 12.23 11.68 -20.40
C PHE A 201 12.68 13.13 -20.64
N SER A 202 12.09 14.10 -19.95
CA SER A 202 12.48 15.53 -20.02
C SER A 202 13.84 15.86 -19.40
N PHE A 203 14.39 14.98 -18.56
CA PHE A 203 15.75 15.11 -18.01
C PHE A 203 16.82 14.46 -18.90
N LEU A 204 16.42 13.51 -19.75
CA LEU A 204 17.31 12.74 -20.62
C LEU A 204 17.42 13.31 -22.05
N PHE A 205 16.48 14.17 -22.46
CA PHE A 205 16.40 14.83 -23.76
C PHE A 205 16.15 16.33 -23.59
#